data_AF-A0A954N4A4-F1
#
_entry.id   AF-A0A954N4A4-F1
#
_cell.length_a   1.000
_cell.length_b   1.000
_cell.length_c   1.000
_cell.angle_alpha   90.00
_cell.angle_beta   90.00
_cell.angle_gamma   90.00
#
_symmetry.space_group_name_H-M   'P 1'
#
loop_
_entity.id
_entity.type
_entity.pdbx_description
1 polymer ?
#
loop_
_entity_poly.entity_id
_entity_poly.type
_entity_poly.pdbx_seq_one_letter_code
_entity_poly.pdbx_strand_id
1 'polypeptide(L)'
;MIELEIPSELGYGARGSGRAVPPNATLHFLVELLEVIPPPKPGPVDADAPEEFTTTESGLKYRIRRKGDGKQPKATDTVTVHYKGWLDDETEFDSSYGRGETISFPLNRVIKGWTEGMQLVSKGGMIELEIPSELGYGAAGAPGSIPPNATLHFLVELIEID
;
A
#
# COMPACT_ATOMS: atom_id res chain seq x y z
N MET A 1 -14.64 -29.46 -6.41
CA MET A 1 -13.46 -30.31 -6.18
C MET A 1 -12.85 -30.66 -7.52
N ILE A 2 -11.56 -30.35 -7.71
CA ILE A 2 -10.78 -30.65 -8.91
C ILE A 2 -9.56 -31.47 -8.51
N GLU A 3 -9.15 -32.39 -9.39
CA GLU A 3 -7.90 -33.11 -9.27
C GLU A 3 -6.87 -32.45 -10.18
N LEU A 4 -5.73 -32.09 -9.63
CA LEU A 4 -4.61 -31.49 -10.35
C LEU A 4 -3.44 -32.45 -10.34
N GLU A 5 -2.97 -32.83 -11.52
CA GLU A 5 -1.66 -33.44 -11.71
C GLU A 5 -0.69 -32.35 -12.16
N ILE A 6 0.32 -32.07 -11.35
CA ILE A 6 1.30 -31.02 -11.56
C ILE A 6 2.65 -31.67 -11.86
N PRO A 7 3.07 -31.71 -13.14
CA PRO A 7 4.39 -32.16 -13.53
C PRO A 7 5.49 -31.41 -12.80
N SER A 8 6.63 -32.04 -12.62
CA SER A 8 7.70 -31.48 -11.79
C SER A 8 8.18 -30.10 -12.26
N GLU A 9 8.19 -29.81 -13.56
CA GLU A 9 8.57 -28.50 -14.10
C GLU A 9 7.63 -27.34 -13.68
N LEU A 10 6.37 -27.65 -13.34
CA LEU A 10 5.40 -26.68 -12.83
C LEU A 10 5.34 -26.66 -11.29
N GLY A 11 6.04 -27.59 -10.63
CA GLY A 11 6.16 -27.70 -9.18
C GLY A 11 7.55 -27.36 -8.68
N TYR A 12 8.23 -28.32 -8.05
CA TYR A 12 9.53 -28.12 -7.39
C TYR A 12 10.75 -28.50 -8.25
N GLY A 13 10.52 -28.92 -9.50
CA GLY A 13 11.54 -29.24 -10.49
C GLY A 13 12.61 -30.24 -10.04
N ALA A 14 13.77 -30.17 -10.68
CA ALA A 14 14.91 -31.06 -10.40
C ALA A 14 15.54 -30.89 -9.01
N ARG A 15 15.15 -29.86 -8.25
CA ARG A 15 15.65 -29.66 -6.88
C ARG A 15 14.78 -30.36 -5.85
N GLY A 16 13.48 -30.52 -6.10
CA GLY A 16 12.53 -30.97 -5.09
C GLY A 16 12.35 -29.94 -3.97
N SER A 17 11.70 -30.35 -2.88
CA SER A 17 11.48 -29.49 -1.72
C SER A 17 11.49 -30.28 -0.41
N GLY A 18 12.43 -29.90 0.46
CA GLY A 18 12.64 -30.54 1.75
C GLY A 18 12.85 -32.06 1.61
N ARG A 19 12.28 -32.81 2.55
CA ARG A 19 12.31 -34.29 2.54
C ARG A 19 11.08 -34.91 1.88
N ALA A 20 10.01 -34.13 1.71
CA ALA A 20 8.70 -34.63 1.32
C ALA A 20 8.51 -34.68 -0.19
N VAL A 21 9.20 -33.81 -0.94
CA VAL A 21 9.09 -33.76 -2.40
C VAL A 21 10.46 -34.09 -3.02
N PRO A 22 10.62 -35.31 -3.56
CA PRO A 22 11.83 -35.68 -4.28
C PRO A 22 12.07 -34.81 -5.52
N PRO A 23 13.33 -34.69 -5.98
CA PRO A 23 13.66 -34.17 -7.31
C PRO A 23 12.78 -34.79 -8.41
N ASN A 24 12.29 -33.96 -9.33
CA ASN A 24 11.50 -34.37 -10.50
C ASN A 24 10.18 -35.09 -10.19
N ALA A 25 9.62 -34.94 -8.99
CA ALA A 25 8.33 -35.55 -8.65
C ALA A 25 7.15 -34.83 -9.32
N THR A 26 6.21 -35.60 -9.88
CA THR A 26 4.85 -35.12 -10.23
C THR A 26 4.00 -35.10 -8.96
N LEU A 27 3.25 -34.02 -8.77
CA LEU A 27 2.37 -33.84 -7.61
C LEU A 27 0.92 -34.08 -8.00
N HIS A 28 0.15 -34.71 -7.11
CA HIS A 28 -1.29 -34.87 -7.28
C HIS A 28 -2.00 -34.15 -6.13
N PHE A 29 -2.88 -33.21 -6.46
CA PHE A 29 -3.66 -32.44 -5.49
C PHE A 29 -5.15 -32.62 -5.73
N LEU A 30 -5.88 -32.82 -4.64
CA LEU A 30 -7.33 -32.64 -4.62
C LEU A 30 -7.60 -31.24 -4.07
N VAL A 31 -8.10 -30.36 -4.92
CA VAL A 31 -8.37 -28.96 -4.58
C VAL A 31 -9.86 -28.70 -4.57
N GLU A 32 -10.35 -28.12 -3.50
CA GLU A 32 -11.68 -27.54 -3.44
C GLU A 32 -11.54 -26.02 -3.30
N LEU A 33 -11.95 -25.30 -4.35
CA LEU A 33 -12.05 -23.85 -4.27
C LEU A 33 -13.33 -23.50 -3.52
N LEU A 34 -13.17 -22.99 -2.30
CA LEU A 34 -14.30 -22.57 -1.47
C LEU A 34 -14.77 -21.18 -1.87
N GLU A 35 -13.85 -20.22 -1.91
CA GLU A 35 -14.15 -18.82 -2.20
C GLU A 35 -12.95 -18.12 -2.84
N VAL A 36 -13.21 -17.12 -3.68
CA VAL A 36 -12.22 -16.18 -4.17
C VAL A 36 -12.54 -14.82 -3.55
N ILE A 37 -11.72 -14.39 -2.59
CA ILE A 37 -11.86 -13.08 -1.96
C ILE A 37 -11.02 -12.08 -2.78
N PRO A 38 -11.63 -11.14 -3.51
CA PRO A 38 -10.87 -10.13 -4.22
C PRO A 38 -10.16 -9.20 -3.23
N PRO A 39 -8.98 -8.67 -3.58
CA PRO A 39 -8.35 -7.65 -2.76
C PRO A 39 -9.31 -6.46 -2.56
N PRO A 40 -9.36 -5.89 -1.34
CA PRO A 40 -10.14 -4.69 -1.07
C PRO A 40 -9.68 -3.58 -2.02
N LYS A 41 -10.61 -2.71 -2.40
CA LYS A 41 -10.31 -1.50 -3.17
C LYS A 41 -10.41 -0.30 -2.24
N PRO A 42 -9.82 0.87 -2.62
CA PRO A 42 -10.11 2.10 -1.94
C PRO A 42 -11.62 2.31 -1.81
N GLY A 43 -12.06 2.78 -0.64
CA GLY A 43 -13.44 3.12 -0.36
C GLY A 43 -13.97 4.27 -1.23
N PRO A 44 -15.26 4.63 -1.09
CA PRO A 44 -15.82 5.74 -1.84
C PRO A 44 -15.18 7.08 -1.42
N VAL A 45 -15.05 7.96 -2.41
CA VAL A 45 -14.72 9.38 -2.25
C VAL A 45 -16.01 10.15 -1.98
N ASP A 46 -15.95 11.16 -1.12
CA ASP A 46 -17.09 12.04 -0.83
C ASP A 46 -17.48 12.84 -2.09
N ALA A 47 -18.79 13.04 -2.29
CA ALA A 47 -19.29 13.78 -3.46
C ALA A 47 -18.86 15.26 -3.48
N ASP A 48 -18.54 15.82 -2.31
CA ASP A 48 -18.05 17.20 -2.13
C ASP A 48 -16.53 17.24 -1.85
N ALA A 49 -15.80 16.16 -2.12
CA ALA A 49 -14.35 16.13 -2.01
C ALA A 49 -13.71 17.19 -2.94
N PRO A 50 -12.70 17.96 -2.49
CA PRO A 50 -12.00 18.92 -3.34
C PRO A 50 -11.26 18.20 -4.47
N GLU A 51 -11.35 18.76 -5.68
CA GLU A 51 -10.56 18.30 -6.82
C GLU A 51 -9.16 18.91 -6.84
N GLU A 52 -9.03 20.17 -6.41
CA GLU A 52 -7.74 20.87 -6.40
C GLU A 52 -6.92 20.53 -5.17
N PHE A 53 -5.59 20.46 -5.34
CA PHE A 53 -4.66 20.27 -4.25
C PHE A 53 -4.43 21.57 -3.48
N THR A 54 -4.34 21.45 -2.16
CA THR A 54 -3.81 22.48 -1.26
C THR A 54 -2.33 22.24 -1.05
N THR A 55 -1.51 23.28 -1.19
CA THR A 55 -0.06 23.22 -0.98
C THR A 55 0.31 23.77 0.40
N THR A 56 1.08 23.03 1.18
CA THR A 56 1.62 23.48 2.47
C THR A 56 2.91 24.27 2.30
N GLU A 57 3.41 24.88 3.37
CA GLU A 57 4.67 25.63 3.36
C GLU A 57 5.89 24.75 3.01
N SER A 58 5.83 23.45 3.30
CA SER A 58 6.91 22.50 2.97
C SER A 58 6.91 22.08 1.50
N GLY A 59 5.86 22.43 0.75
CA GLY A 59 5.63 22.00 -0.63
C GLY A 59 4.84 20.70 -0.75
N LEU A 60 4.42 20.08 0.37
CA LEU A 60 3.48 18.97 0.33
C LEU A 60 2.16 19.45 -0.28
N LYS A 61 1.63 18.68 -1.24
CA LYS A 61 0.30 18.91 -1.77
C LYS A 61 -0.65 17.84 -1.25
N TYR A 62 -1.86 18.24 -0.85
CA TYR A 62 -2.88 17.30 -0.41
C TYR A 62 -4.30 17.69 -0.82
N ARG A 63 -5.19 16.72 -0.87
CA ARG A 63 -6.64 16.92 -0.92
C ARG A 63 -7.37 15.84 -0.12
N ILE A 64 -8.44 16.20 0.57
CA ILE A 64 -9.26 15.26 1.34
C ILE A 64 -10.23 14.57 0.40
N ARG A 65 -10.12 13.25 0.27
CA ARG A 65 -11.03 12.44 -0.56
C ARG A 65 -12.23 11.92 0.23
N ARG A 66 -12.09 11.78 1.54
CA ARG A 66 -13.19 11.46 2.45
C ARG A 66 -12.96 12.12 3.79
N LYS A 67 -13.97 12.79 4.34
CA LYS A 67 -13.87 13.42 5.67
C LYS A 67 -13.90 12.33 6.75
N GLY A 68 -12.98 12.42 7.69
CA GLY A 68 -13.04 11.67 8.94
C GLY A 68 -13.81 12.45 9.99
N ASP A 69 -14.41 11.75 10.95
CA ASP A 69 -15.14 12.33 12.08
C ASP A 69 -14.36 12.22 13.41
N GLY A 70 -13.20 11.55 13.38
CA GLY A 70 -12.35 11.35 14.55
C GLY A 70 -11.26 12.41 14.74
N LYS A 71 -10.30 12.08 15.60
CA LYS A 71 -9.12 12.93 15.88
C LYS A 71 -8.14 12.90 14.71
N GLN A 72 -7.34 13.94 14.60
CA GLN A 72 -6.15 13.96 13.74
C GLN A 72 -4.97 13.30 14.48
N PRO A 73 -4.15 12.49 13.80
CA PRO A 73 -2.89 11.98 14.35
C PRO A 73 -1.92 13.10 14.71
N LYS A 74 -1.02 12.84 15.65
CA LYS A 74 0.20 13.62 15.89
C LYS A 74 1.39 12.95 15.21
N ALA A 75 2.45 13.70 14.95
CA ALA A 75 3.69 13.19 14.35
C ALA A 75 4.35 11.99 15.10
N THR A 76 3.98 11.75 16.35
CA THR A 76 4.51 10.67 17.20
C THR A 76 3.61 9.44 17.26
N ASP A 77 2.38 9.53 16.76
CA ASP A 77 1.39 8.47 16.88
C ASP A 77 1.70 7.33 15.91
N THR A 78 1.09 6.17 16.17
CA THR A 78 1.05 5.08 15.19
C THR A 78 -0.31 5.09 14.51
N VAL A 79 -0.32 5.04 13.19
CA VAL A 79 -1.55 5.00 12.40
C VAL A 79 -1.71 3.65 11.74
N THR A 80 -2.93 3.13 11.73
CA THR A 80 -3.30 1.95 10.92
C THR A 80 -4.07 2.42 9.70
N VAL A 81 -3.62 2.00 8.53
CA VAL A 81 -4.10 2.53 7.25
C VAL A 81 -4.32 1.45 6.21
N HIS A 82 -5.18 1.75 5.25
CA HIS A 82 -4.99 1.29 3.90
C HIS A 82 -4.34 2.40 3.08
N TYR A 83 -3.44 2.04 2.17
CA TYR A 83 -2.81 2.97 1.24
C TYR A 83 -2.47 2.33 -0.10
N LYS A 84 -2.30 3.20 -1.09
CA LYS A 84 -1.67 2.93 -2.39
C LYS A 84 -0.66 4.04 -2.67
N GLY A 85 0.53 3.67 -3.14
CA GLY A 85 1.58 4.60 -3.57
C GLY A 85 1.96 4.39 -5.04
N TRP A 86 2.07 5.47 -5.81
CA TRP A 86 2.44 5.45 -7.23
C TRP A 86 3.33 6.63 -7.64
N LEU A 87 3.98 6.51 -8.81
CA LEU A 87 4.83 7.53 -9.42
C LEU A 87 4.06 8.34 -10.48
N ASP A 88 4.68 9.40 -11.00
CA ASP A 88 4.08 10.26 -12.04
C ASP A 88 3.68 9.51 -13.32
N ASP A 89 4.32 8.38 -13.61
CA ASP A 89 4.00 7.50 -14.74
C ASP A 89 2.92 6.45 -14.41
N GLU A 90 2.21 6.65 -13.29
CA GLU A 90 1.17 5.77 -12.74
C GLU A 90 1.68 4.39 -12.24
N THR A 91 3.00 4.16 -12.26
CA THR A 91 3.57 2.92 -11.72
C THR A 91 3.32 2.83 -10.22
N GLU A 92 2.55 1.82 -9.80
CA GLU A 92 2.36 1.48 -8.39
C GLU A 92 3.65 0.84 -7.85
N PHE A 93 4.22 1.43 -6.78
CA PHE A 93 5.42 0.90 -6.13
C PHE A 93 5.11 0.15 -4.83
N ASP A 94 3.98 0.44 -4.18
CA ASP A 94 3.54 -0.25 -2.97
C ASP A 94 2.04 -0.03 -2.71
N SER A 95 1.37 -1.04 -2.14
CA SER A 95 -0.06 -0.99 -1.85
C SER A 95 -0.46 -2.03 -0.81
N SER A 96 -1.21 -1.59 0.20
CA SER A 96 -1.86 -2.48 1.17
C SER A 96 -3.03 -3.24 0.57
N TYR A 97 -3.70 -2.67 -0.43
CA TYR A 97 -4.89 -3.26 -1.05
C TYR A 97 -4.55 -4.57 -1.76
N GLY A 98 -3.40 -4.62 -2.45
CA GLY A 98 -2.92 -5.85 -3.09
C GLY A 98 -2.64 -7.00 -2.10
N ARG A 99 -2.38 -6.67 -0.82
CA ARG A 99 -2.16 -7.65 0.27
C ARG A 99 -3.46 -8.06 0.96
N GLY A 100 -4.51 -7.24 0.89
CA GLY A 100 -5.79 -7.52 1.52
C GLY A 100 -5.87 -7.20 3.01
N GLU A 101 -4.85 -6.57 3.58
CA GLU A 101 -4.78 -6.26 5.01
C GLU A 101 -4.30 -4.83 5.25
N THR A 102 -4.79 -4.22 6.32
CA THR A 102 -4.29 -2.92 6.80
C THR A 102 -2.87 -3.05 7.33
N ILE A 103 -2.12 -1.95 7.35
CA ILE A 103 -0.78 -1.90 7.91
C ILE A 103 -0.66 -0.73 8.90
N SER A 104 0.19 -0.89 9.91
CA SER A 104 0.44 0.14 10.92
C SER A 104 1.82 0.77 10.72
N PHE A 105 1.88 2.10 10.78
CA PHE A 105 3.11 2.87 10.65
C PHE A 105 3.26 3.86 11.81
N PRO A 106 4.40 3.84 12.53
CA PRO A 106 4.74 4.94 13.43
C PRO A 106 5.16 6.16 12.60
N LEU A 107 4.45 7.28 12.77
CA LEU A 107 4.61 8.46 11.92
C LEU A 107 5.99 9.13 12.03
N ASN A 108 6.75 8.82 13.08
CA ASN A 108 8.13 9.28 13.25
C ASN A 108 9.19 8.40 12.58
N ARG A 109 8.80 7.34 11.84
CA ARG A 109 9.72 6.45 11.09
C ARG A 109 9.38 6.29 9.61
N VAL A 110 8.49 7.15 9.09
CA VAL A 110 8.14 7.21 7.67
C VAL A 110 8.74 8.46 7.03
N ILE A 111 8.58 8.59 5.71
CA ILE A 111 9.00 9.80 4.97
C ILE A 111 8.30 11.05 5.52
N LYS A 112 8.96 12.21 5.43
CA LYS A 112 8.47 13.47 6.01
C LYS A 112 7.09 13.85 5.49
N GLY A 113 6.83 13.61 4.19
CA GLY A 113 5.53 13.90 3.59
C GLY A 113 4.39 13.08 4.19
N TRP A 114 4.65 11.84 4.63
CA TRP A 114 3.67 11.04 5.37
C TRP A 114 3.51 11.54 6.80
N THR A 115 4.61 11.83 7.51
CA THR A 115 4.56 12.39 8.86
C THR A 115 3.72 13.66 8.89
N GLU A 116 3.90 14.56 7.92
CA GLU A 116 3.13 15.79 7.79
C GLU A 116 1.70 15.52 7.30
N GLY A 117 1.53 14.82 6.18
CA GLY A 117 0.25 14.62 5.52
C GLY A 117 -0.79 13.89 6.37
N MET A 118 -0.36 12.90 7.17
CA MET A 118 -1.30 12.16 8.03
C MET A 118 -1.89 13.02 9.15
N GLN A 119 -1.25 14.13 9.53
CA GLN A 119 -1.79 15.07 10.51
C GLN A 119 -2.89 15.97 9.91
N LEU A 120 -3.08 15.94 8.59
CA LEU A 120 -4.07 16.76 7.88
C LEU A 120 -5.43 16.04 7.68
N VAL A 121 -5.51 14.75 8.03
CA VAL A 121 -6.72 13.93 7.91
C VAL A 121 -7.16 13.39 9.26
N SER A 122 -8.46 13.40 9.51
CA SER A 122 -9.06 12.80 10.71
C SER A 122 -9.24 11.29 10.55
N LYS A 123 -9.22 10.56 11.66
CA LYS A 123 -9.59 9.13 11.69
C LYS A 123 -10.92 8.88 10.96
N GLY A 124 -10.97 7.81 10.18
CA GLY A 124 -12.07 7.46 9.26
C GLY A 124 -11.96 8.13 7.87
N GLY A 125 -11.11 9.15 7.74
CA GLY A 125 -10.94 9.92 6.53
C GLY A 125 -10.03 9.26 5.49
N MET A 126 -10.02 9.85 4.31
CA MET A 126 -9.16 9.49 3.19
C MET A 126 -8.48 10.76 2.66
N ILE A 127 -7.18 10.69 2.45
CA ILE A 127 -6.37 11.79 1.95
C ILE A 127 -5.55 11.34 0.75
N GLU A 128 -5.42 12.22 -0.23
CA GLU A 128 -4.49 12.07 -1.33
C GLU A 128 -3.34 13.06 -1.15
N LEU A 129 -2.11 12.58 -1.32
CA LEU A 129 -0.88 13.32 -1.13
C LEU A 129 -0.06 13.28 -2.42
N GLU A 130 0.45 14.43 -2.84
CA GLU A 130 1.54 14.55 -3.80
C GLU A 130 2.76 15.08 -3.03
N ILE A 131 3.77 14.23 -2.91
CA ILE A 131 4.93 14.41 -2.05
C ILE A 131 6.15 14.68 -2.94
N PRO A 132 6.70 15.91 -2.95
CA PRO A 132 7.92 16.20 -3.67
C PRO A 132 9.09 15.41 -3.08
N SER A 133 10.12 15.17 -3.89
CA SER A 133 11.20 14.24 -3.55
C SER A 133 11.91 14.57 -2.24
N GLU A 134 12.03 15.85 -1.89
CA GLU A 134 12.65 16.39 -0.67
C GLU A 134 11.91 15.98 0.61
N LEU A 135 10.61 15.70 0.49
CA LEU A 135 9.76 15.16 1.56
C LEU A 135 9.59 13.63 1.46
N GLY A 136 10.08 13.02 0.38
CA GLY A 136 10.08 11.59 0.11
C GLY A 136 11.48 10.98 0.24
N TYR A 137 11.95 10.31 -0.82
CA TYR A 137 13.22 9.58 -0.87
C TYR A 137 14.41 10.38 -1.45
N GLY A 138 14.18 11.63 -1.86
CA GLY A 138 15.20 12.56 -2.37
C GLY A 138 16.02 12.03 -3.53
N ALA A 139 17.25 12.53 -3.67
CA ALA A 139 18.18 12.15 -4.73
C ALA A 139 18.68 10.69 -4.65
N ALA A 140 18.44 9.99 -3.54
CA ALA A 140 18.80 8.58 -3.42
C ALA A 140 17.74 7.66 -4.05
N GLY A 141 16.46 8.04 -3.97
CA GLY A 141 15.35 7.15 -4.28
C GLY A 141 15.28 5.94 -3.31
N ALA A 142 14.54 4.92 -3.71
CA ALA A 142 14.52 3.61 -3.06
C ALA A 142 14.90 2.55 -4.11
N PRO A 143 16.13 1.99 -4.05
CA PRO A 143 16.61 1.06 -5.07
C PRO A 143 15.62 -0.08 -5.36
N GLY A 144 15.30 -0.26 -6.64
CA GLY A 144 14.39 -1.30 -7.11
C GLY A 144 12.90 -0.93 -7.13
N SER A 145 12.49 0.21 -6.58
CA SER A 145 11.08 0.62 -6.54
C SER A 145 10.83 2.10 -6.84
N ILE A 146 11.71 3.00 -6.38
CA ILE A 146 11.50 4.45 -6.48
C ILE A 146 12.77 5.10 -7.07
N PRO A 147 12.69 5.76 -8.23
CA PRO A 147 13.81 6.49 -8.83
C PRO A 147 14.31 7.67 -7.96
N PRO A 148 15.56 8.11 -8.15
CA PRO A 148 16.06 9.38 -7.63
C PRO A 148 15.16 10.58 -7.98
N ASN A 149 14.95 11.48 -7.03
CA ASN A 149 14.19 12.72 -7.19
C ASN A 149 12.73 12.54 -7.64
N ALA A 150 12.15 11.35 -7.43
CA ALA A 150 10.77 11.09 -7.79
C ALA A 150 9.79 11.85 -6.89
N THR A 151 8.75 12.41 -7.50
CA THR A 151 7.51 12.80 -6.81
C THR A 151 6.70 11.54 -6.51
N LEU A 152 6.17 11.45 -5.29
CA LEU A 152 5.38 10.30 -4.86
C LEU A 152 3.93 10.71 -4.71
N HIS A 153 3.03 9.88 -5.20
CA HIS A 153 1.60 10.05 -5.01
C HIS A 153 1.09 8.97 -4.07
N PHE A 154 0.23 9.35 -3.13
CA PHE A 154 -0.41 8.43 -2.21
C PHE A 154 -1.90 8.68 -2.09
N LEU A 155 -2.66 7.61 -1.94
CA LEU A 155 -4.03 7.62 -1.47
C LEU A 155 -4.06 6.81 -0.17
N VAL A 156 -4.45 7.44 0.94
CA VAL A 156 -4.39 6.84 2.27
C VAL A 156 -5.75 6.93 2.95
N GLU A 157 -6.27 5.80 3.42
CA GLU A 157 -7.44 5.69 4.31
C GLU A 157 -6.95 5.49 5.74
N LEU A 158 -7.26 6.44 6.62
CA LEU A 158 -6.90 6.37 8.04
C LEU A 158 -7.94 5.59 8.82
N ILE A 159 -7.57 4.40 9.30
CA ILE A 159 -8.48 3.48 9.99
C ILE A 159 -8.42 3.70 11.50
N GLU A 160 -7.21 3.66 12.09
CA GLU A 160 -7.00 3.79 13.53
C GLU A 160 -5.78 4.66 13.87
N ILE A 161 -5.76 5.19 15.10
CA ILE A 161 -4.68 5.97 15.69
C ILE A 161 -4.42 5.42 17.10
N ASP A 162 -3.17 5.05 17.39
CA ASP A 162 -2.70 4.57 18.70
C ASP A 162 -1.88 5.62 19.44
#